data_AF-A0A3A5AIS5-F1
#
_entry.id   AF-A0A3A5AIS5-F1
#
_cell.length_a   1.000
_cell.length_b   1.000
_cell.length_c   1.000
_cell.angle_alpha   90.00
_cell.angle_beta   90.00
_cell.angle_gamma   90.00
#
_symmetry.space_group_name_H-M   'P 1'
#
loop_
_entity.id
_entity.type
_entity.pdbx_description
1 polymer ?
#
loop_
_entity_poly.entity_id
_entity_poly.type
_entity_poly.pdbx_seq_one_letter_code
_entity_poly.pdbx_strand_id
1 'polypeptide(L)'
;NNFFPSPGRITRYQSPGGIGIRLDGCVYGGYEVPPYFDPMLAKLCAWGNTWEEVLNRMDRALEEYIIRGIKTTIPFYRQVLKHEDFRSGLFTTNFLAENMPSLTYLDVREPWDLFYVAGATLFCELNQIAKK
;
A
#
# COMPACT_ATOMS: atom_id res chain seq x y z
N ASN A 1 2.23 -11.33 6.02
CA ASN A 1 2.61 -12.61 5.38
C ASN A 1 4.14 -12.73 5.23
N ASN A 2 4.93 -12.27 6.22
CA ASN A 2 6.39 -12.34 6.21
C ASN A 2 7.08 -12.03 4.84
N PHE A 3 6.63 -10.98 4.14
CA PHE A 3 7.13 -10.57 2.83
C PHE A 3 7.09 -11.63 1.72
N PHE A 4 6.27 -12.68 1.84
CA PHE A 4 6.06 -13.60 0.73
C PHE A 4 5.49 -12.85 -0.50
N PRO A 5 6.00 -13.15 -1.71
CA PRO A 5 5.47 -12.60 -2.95
C PRO A 5 3.97 -12.83 -3.08
N SER A 6 3.27 -11.88 -3.72
CA SER A 6 1.84 -11.95 -3.97
C SER A 6 1.57 -11.84 -5.48
N PRO A 7 1.91 -12.87 -6.28
CA PRO A 7 1.57 -12.87 -7.70
C PRO A 7 0.05 -12.86 -7.89
N GLY A 8 -0.39 -12.38 -9.05
CA GLY A 8 -1.81 -12.27 -9.36
C GLY A 8 -2.11 -11.05 -10.23
N ARG A 9 -3.40 -10.84 -10.47
CA ARG A 9 -3.89 -9.78 -11.34
C ARG A 9 -4.09 -8.47 -10.58
N ILE A 10 -3.52 -7.39 -11.10
CA ILE A 10 -3.76 -6.03 -10.60
C ILE A 10 -5.15 -5.60 -11.05
N THR A 11 -6.12 -5.55 -10.13
CA THR A 11 -7.52 -5.22 -10.45
C THR A 11 -7.74 -3.73 -10.61
N ARG A 12 -6.98 -2.92 -9.88
CA ARG A 12 -6.98 -1.46 -10.00
C ARG A 12 -5.57 -0.91 -9.79
N TYR A 13 -5.22 0.06 -10.61
CA TYR A 13 -3.93 0.73 -10.58
C TYR A 13 -4.14 2.24 -10.72
N GLN A 14 -3.60 3.02 -9.80
CA GLN A 14 -3.53 4.47 -9.87
C GLN A 14 -2.16 4.89 -9.37
N SER A 15 -1.32 5.34 -10.30
CA SER A 15 0.01 5.86 -9.99
C SER A 15 -0.08 7.18 -9.25
N PRO A 16 0.78 7.44 -8.25
CA PRO A 16 0.89 8.74 -7.62
C PRO A 16 1.62 9.72 -8.56
N GLY A 17 1.58 11.01 -8.20
CA GLY A 17 2.29 12.03 -8.95
C GLY A 17 2.49 13.32 -8.15
N GLY A 18 2.65 14.41 -8.90
CA GLY A 18 2.89 15.74 -8.34
C GLY A 18 4.37 16.09 -8.22
N ILE A 19 4.64 17.25 -7.62
CA ILE A 19 5.99 17.81 -7.54
C ILE A 19 6.95 16.90 -6.77
N GLY A 20 8.14 16.70 -7.35
CA GLY A 20 9.20 15.91 -6.74
C GLY A 20 8.94 14.40 -6.71
N ILE A 21 7.94 13.88 -7.42
CA ILE A 21 7.65 12.44 -7.51
C ILE A 21 7.98 11.92 -8.91
N ARG A 22 8.76 10.84 -8.98
CA ARG A 22 9.05 10.07 -10.19
C ARG A 22 8.68 8.61 -9.97
N LEU A 23 8.04 8.01 -10.96
CA LEU A 23 7.67 6.60 -10.94
C LEU A 23 8.26 5.91 -12.18
N ASP A 24 9.02 4.85 -11.95
CA ASP A 24 9.55 3.98 -13.01
C ASP A 24 8.94 2.58 -12.81
N GLY A 25 8.05 2.15 -13.71
CA GLY A 25 7.43 0.84 -13.63
C GLY A 25 6.76 0.47 -14.95
N CYS A 26 6.51 -0.82 -15.16
CA CYS A 26 5.88 -1.35 -16.37
C CYS A 26 4.49 -1.96 -16.11
N VAL A 27 4.01 -1.90 -14.85
CA VAL A 27 2.71 -2.44 -14.45
C VAL A 27 1.59 -1.45 -14.72
N TYR A 28 0.39 -1.98 -14.96
CA TYR A 28 -0.81 -1.19 -15.28
C TYR A 28 -2.08 -1.92 -14.81
N GLY A 29 -3.23 -1.25 -14.86
CA GLY A 29 -4.51 -1.86 -14.49
C GLY A 29 -4.82 -3.06 -15.39
N GLY A 30 -5.07 -4.21 -14.77
CA GLY A 30 -5.32 -5.48 -15.46
C GLY A 30 -4.08 -6.34 -15.71
N TYR A 31 -2.87 -5.84 -15.43
CA TYR A 31 -1.62 -6.58 -15.56
C TYR A 31 -1.59 -7.81 -14.63
N GLU A 32 -1.05 -8.92 -15.12
CA GLU A 32 -0.90 -10.16 -14.36
C GLU A 32 0.56 -10.35 -13.95
N VAL A 33 0.81 -10.27 -12.64
CA VAL A 33 2.16 -10.38 -12.08
C VAL A 33 2.58 -11.84 -12.07
N PRO A 34 3.62 -12.21 -12.85
CA PRO A 34 4.08 -13.59 -12.93
C PRO A 34 4.77 -14.03 -11.62
N PRO A 35 4.67 -15.32 -11.25
CA PRO A 35 5.33 -15.85 -10.06
C PRO A 35 6.83 -16.18 -10.26
N TYR A 36 7.33 -16.10 -11.50
CA TYR A 36 8.64 -16.61 -11.88
C TYR A 36 9.79 -15.60 -11.75
N PHE A 37 9.47 -14.32 -11.53
CA PHE A 37 10.45 -13.23 -11.48
C PHE A 37 10.39 -12.51 -10.12
N ASP A 38 11.28 -11.54 -9.95
CA ASP A 38 11.28 -10.67 -8.77
C ASP A 38 9.93 -9.94 -8.61
N PRO A 39 9.38 -9.83 -7.38
CA PRO A 39 8.08 -9.19 -7.14
C PRO A 39 8.09 -7.66 -7.26
N MET A 40 9.18 -7.03 -7.69
CA MET A 40 9.23 -5.58 -7.90
C MET A 40 8.25 -5.15 -9.01
N LEU A 41 7.27 -4.33 -8.62
CA LEU A 41 6.25 -3.80 -9.53
C LEU A 41 6.69 -2.49 -10.19
N ALA A 42 7.23 -1.58 -9.38
CA ALA A 42 7.66 -0.24 -9.79
C ALA A 42 8.60 0.35 -8.74
N LYS A 43 9.42 1.30 -9.17
CA LYS A 43 10.27 2.15 -8.34
C LYS A 43 9.64 3.53 -8.20
N LEU A 44 9.29 3.90 -6.98
CA LEU A 44 8.82 5.24 -6.64
C LEU A 44 9.96 6.04 -6.01
N CYS A 45 10.27 7.20 -6.58
CA CYS A 45 11.32 8.09 -6.13
C CYS A 45 10.70 9.44 -5.71
N ALA A 46 11.12 9.95 -4.56
CA ALA A 46 10.79 11.31 -4.12
C ALA A 46 12.04 12.18 -4.06
N TRP A 47 11.89 13.46 -4.37
CA TRP A 47 12.93 14.48 -4.31
C TRP A 47 12.39 15.72 -3.58
N GLY A 48 13.27 16.44 -2.88
CA GLY A 48 12.99 17.66 -2.13
C GLY A 48 14.30 18.36 -1.75
N ASN A 49 14.21 19.63 -1.38
CA ASN A 49 15.36 20.42 -0.95
C ASN A 49 15.79 20.08 0.48
N THR A 50 14.87 19.56 1.29
CA THR A 50 15.14 19.10 2.66
C THR A 50 14.73 17.64 2.84
N TRP A 51 15.33 16.97 3.82
CA TRP A 51 14.98 15.60 4.18
C TRP A 51 13.50 15.47 4.57
N GLU A 52 13.01 16.41 5.36
CA GLU A 52 11.59 16.46 5.76
C GLU A 52 10.66 16.59 4.55
N GLU A 53 11.03 17.42 3.57
CA GLU A 53 10.25 17.57 2.33
C GLU A 53 10.21 16.27 1.52
N VAL A 54 11.34 15.56 1.42
CA VAL A 54 11.41 14.24 0.76
C VAL A 54 10.49 13.24 1.46
N LEU A 55 10.54 13.16 2.79
CA LEU A 55 9.73 12.24 3.59
C LEU A 55 8.24 12.52 3.43
N ASN A 56 7.84 13.79 3.53
CA ASN A 56 6.44 14.19 3.42
C ASN A 56 5.90 13.97 2.00
N ARG A 57 6.72 14.20 0.97
CA ARG A 57 6.36 13.88 -0.43
C ARG A 57 6.21 12.38 -0.64
N MET A 58 7.12 11.58 -0.08
CA MET A 58 7.05 10.13 -0.20
C MET A 58 5.84 9.55 0.52
N ASP A 59 5.52 10.00 1.74
CA ASP A 59 4.33 9.51 2.48
C ASP A 59 3.05 9.85 1.73
N ARG A 60 2.93 11.08 1.21
CA ARG A 60 1.80 11.49 0.34
C ARG A 60 1.71 10.61 -0.90
N ALA A 61 2.83 10.39 -1.60
CA ALA A 61 2.83 9.59 -2.81
C ALA A 61 2.45 8.12 -2.54
N LEU A 62 2.92 7.53 -1.43
CA LEU A 62 2.54 6.18 -1.02
C LEU A 62 1.07 6.09 -0.59
N GLU A 63 0.50 7.14 -0.02
CA GLU A 63 -0.91 7.23 0.32
C GLU A 63 -1.82 7.30 -0.93
N GLU A 64 -1.41 8.07 -1.93
CA GLU A 64 -2.12 8.18 -3.21
C GLU A 64 -1.92 6.94 -4.11
N TYR A 65 -0.89 6.13 -3.86
CA TYR A 65 -0.56 4.98 -4.70
C TYR A 65 -1.53 3.81 -4.47
N ILE A 66 -2.52 3.68 -5.35
CA ILE A 66 -3.52 2.61 -5.27
C ILE A 66 -3.12 1.47 -6.19
N ILE A 67 -2.78 0.33 -5.58
CA ILE A 67 -2.63 -0.97 -6.26
C ILE A 67 -3.57 -1.95 -5.55
N ARG A 68 -4.45 -2.59 -6.31
CA ARG A 68 -5.47 -3.54 -5.81
C ARG A 68 -5.33 -4.89 -6.49
N GLY A 69 -5.84 -5.94 -5.83
CA GLY A 69 -5.81 -7.31 -6.33
C GLY A 69 -4.58 -8.14 -5.93
N ILE A 70 -3.50 -7.47 -5.47
CA ILE A 70 -2.30 -8.11 -4.92
C ILE A 70 -1.84 -7.37 -3.66
N LYS A 71 -1.09 -8.05 -2.79
CA LYS A 71 -0.45 -7.40 -1.64
C LYS A 71 0.82 -6.66 -2.07
N THR A 72 1.05 -5.51 -1.46
CA THR A 72 2.21 -4.66 -1.74
C THR A 72 2.91 -4.25 -0.46
N THR A 73 4.13 -3.75 -0.59
CA THR A 73 4.95 -3.24 0.53
C THR A 73 4.61 -1.80 0.92
N ILE A 74 3.63 -1.16 0.26
CA ILE A 74 3.24 0.24 0.50
C ILE A 74 2.88 0.49 1.98
N PRO A 75 2.01 -0.30 2.64
CA PRO A 75 1.66 -0.05 4.04
C PRO A 75 2.87 -0.13 4.99
N PHE A 76 3.78 -1.05 4.71
CA PHE A 76 5.01 -1.22 5.48
C PHE A 76 5.94 -0.01 5.33
N TYR A 77 6.19 0.45 4.10
CA TYR A 77 7.01 1.64 3.88
C TYR A 77 6.41 2.89 4.53
N ARG A 78 5.09 3.03 4.56
CA ARG A 78 4.44 4.12 5.30
C ARG A 78 4.73 4.06 6.81
N GLN A 79 4.83 2.87 7.42
CA GLN A 79 5.26 2.75 8.82
C GLN A 79 6.71 3.16 9.00
N VAL A 80 7.60 2.74 8.09
CA VAL A 80 9.02 3.14 8.11
C VAL A 80 9.16 4.66 8.04
N LEU A 81 8.44 5.34 7.14
CA LEU A 81 8.50 6.80 6.99
C LEU A 81 7.96 7.58 8.20
N LYS A 82 7.12 6.94 9.02
CA LYS A 82 6.57 7.53 10.26
C LYS A 82 7.47 7.28 11.47
N HIS A 83 8.39 6.33 11.39
CA HIS A 83 9.29 5.99 12.49
C HIS A 83 10.27 7.13 12.79
N GLU A 84 10.40 7.52 14.06
CA GLU A 84 11.22 8.66 14.47
C GLU A 84 12.69 8.52 14.06
N ASP A 85 13.29 7.35 14.29
CA ASP A 85 14.69 7.08 13.90
C ASP A 85 14.92 7.19 12.38
N PHE A 86 13.94 6.76 11.57
CA PHE A 86 14.03 6.92 10.12
C PHE A 86 13.93 8.40 9.75
N ARG A 87 13.01 9.13 10.38
CA ARG A 87 12.82 10.57 10.14
C ARG A 87 14.00 11.41 10.61
N SER A 88 14.70 11.02 11.68
CA SER A 88 15.90 11.70 12.18
C SER A 88 17.16 11.38 11.36
N GLY A 89 17.11 10.36 10.50
CA GLY A 89 18.28 9.89 9.73
C GLY A 89 19.25 9.04 10.56
N LEU A 90 18.87 8.64 11.77
CA LEU A 90 19.70 7.89 12.71
C LEU A 90 19.36 6.40 12.65
N PHE A 91 19.72 5.75 11.55
CA PHE A 91 19.45 4.32 11.36
C PHE A 91 20.65 3.57 10.78
N THR A 92 20.72 2.28 11.07
CA THR A 92 21.77 1.36 10.58
C THR A 92 21.15 0.27 9.72
N THR A 93 21.97 -0.65 9.21
CA THR A 93 21.49 -1.86 8.51
C THR A 93 20.62 -2.76 9.38
N ASN A 94 20.70 -2.63 10.72
CA ASN A 94 19.92 -3.41 11.67
C ASN A 94 18.56 -2.79 12.00
N PHE A 95 18.27 -1.59 11.50
CA PHE A 95 17.06 -0.83 11.82
C PHE A 95 15.78 -1.67 11.72
N LEU A 96 15.64 -2.48 10.67
CA LEU A 96 14.46 -3.32 10.49
C LEU A 96 14.38 -4.46 11.52
N ALA A 97 15.50 -5.07 11.87
CA ALA A 97 15.52 -6.16 12.85
C ALA A 97 15.17 -5.65 14.26
N GLU A 98 15.63 -4.45 14.60
CA GLU A 98 15.39 -3.80 15.89
C GLU A 98 13.95 -3.27 16.01
N ASN A 99 13.37 -2.78 14.91
CA ASN A 99 12.07 -2.10 14.90
C ASN A 99 10.94 -2.92 14.27
N MET A 100 11.16 -4.19 13.92
CA MET A 100 10.13 -5.03 13.30
C MET A 100 8.79 -5.05 14.06
N PRO A 101 8.76 -5.10 15.41
CA PRO A 101 7.50 -5.05 16.16
C PRO A 101 6.74 -3.72 15.98
N SER A 102 7.45 -2.59 15.94
CA SER A 102 6.85 -1.25 15.81
C SER A 102 6.40 -0.93 14.38
N LEU A 103 6.94 -1.62 13.38
CA LEU A 103 6.59 -1.47 11.96
C LEU A 103 5.36 -2.29 11.54
N THR A 104 4.62 -2.87 12.49
CA THR A 104 3.40 -3.63 12.21
C THR A 104 2.28 -2.71 11.73
N TYR A 105 1.50 -3.16 10.75
CA TYR A 105 0.32 -2.46 10.26
C TYR A 105 -0.90 -3.39 10.25
N LEU A 106 -2.09 -2.79 10.32
CA LEU A 106 -3.34 -3.52 10.13
C LEU A 106 -3.48 -3.90 8.66
N ASP A 107 -3.40 -5.19 8.38
CA ASP A 107 -3.66 -5.75 7.05
C ASP A 107 -5.18 -5.82 6.82
N VAL A 108 -5.77 -4.67 6.52
CA VAL A 108 -7.19 -4.59 6.14
C VAL A 108 -7.30 -5.17 4.72
N ARG A 109 -7.76 -6.41 4.62
CA ARG A 109 -8.11 -7.03 3.34
C ARG A 109 -9.17 -6.16 2.66
N GLU A 110 -9.13 -6.15 1.32
CA GLU A 110 -9.85 -5.18 0.48
C GLU A 110 -11.25 -4.84 1.04
N PRO A 111 -11.68 -3.56 1.02
CA PRO A 111 -12.94 -3.12 1.63
C PRO A 111 -14.20 -3.81 1.10
N TRP A 112 -14.09 -4.64 0.05
CA TRP A 112 -15.18 -5.46 -0.47
C TRP A 112 -15.84 -6.28 0.61
N ASP A 113 -15.13 -6.80 1.60
CA ASP A 113 -15.76 -7.52 2.72
C ASP A 113 -16.79 -6.63 3.44
N LEU A 114 -16.45 -5.35 3.63
CA LEU A 114 -17.36 -4.36 4.20
C LEU A 114 -18.51 -4.02 3.25
N PHE A 115 -18.25 -3.88 1.95
CA PHE A 115 -19.30 -3.65 0.94
C PHE A 115 -20.25 -4.85 0.79
N TYR A 116 -19.73 -6.08 0.84
CA TYR A 116 -20.52 -7.31 0.80
C TYR A 116 -21.35 -7.46 2.06
N VAL A 117 -20.77 -7.21 3.24
CA VAL A 117 -21.51 -7.22 4.51
C VAL A 117 -22.59 -6.15 4.50
N ALA A 118 -22.25 -4.89 4.17
CA ALA A 118 -23.23 -3.81 4.10
C ALA A 118 -24.33 -4.08 3.07
N GLY A 119 -23.96 -4.58 1.89
CA GLY A 119 -24.91 -4.96 0.84
C GLY A 119 -25.82 -6.12 1.26
N ALA A 120 -25.28 -7.14 1.93
CA ALA A 120 -26.05 -8.26 2.47
C ALA A 120 -26.99 -7.80 3.60
N THR A 121 -26.53 -6.93 4.50
CA THR A 121 -27.36 -6.34 5.57
C THR A 121 -28.51 -5.54 4.97
N LEU A 122 -28.23 -4.65 4.01
CA LEU A 122 -29.25 -3.86 3.32
C LEU A 122 -30.27 -4.75 2.60
N PHE A 123 -29.81 -5.79 1.91
CA PHE A 123 -30.68 -6.77 1.25
C PHE A 123 -31.58 -7.53 2.25
N CYS A 124 -31.03 -7.93 3.40
CA CYS A 124 -31.80 -8.56 4.47
C CYS A 124 -32.86 -7.62 5.05
N GLU A 125 -32.53 -6.37 5.33
CA GLU A 125 -33.48 -5.36 5.83
C GLU A 125 -34.61 -5.10 4.84
N LEU A 126 -34.30 -4.91 3.55
CA LEU A 126 -35.30 -4.68 2.51
C LEU A 126 -36.26 -5.89 2.36
N ASN A 127 -35.75 -7.12 2.47
CA ASN A 127 -36.58 -8.32 2.41
C ASN A 127 -37.46 -8.53 3.65
N GLN A 128 -37.04 -8.07 4.83
CA GLN A 128 -37.89 -8.10 6.03
C GLN A 128 -39.04 -7.09 5.92
N ILE A 129 -38.79 -5.92 5.31
CA ILE A 129 -39.82 -4.91 5.04
C ILE A 129 -40.82 -5.42 4.00
N ALA A 130 -40.36 -6.06 2.92
CA ALA A 130 -41.22 -6.58 1.86
C ALA A 130 -42.11 -7.78 2.27
N LYS A 131 -41.83 -8.42 3.42
CA LYS A 131 -42.62 -9.54 3.97
C LYS A 131 -43.66 -9.10 5.01
N LYS A 132 -43.72 -7.82 5.37
CA LYS A 132 -44.81 -7.22 6.17
C LYS A 132 -45.85 -6.60 5.24
#